data_AF-Q4FV13-F1
#
_entry.id   AF-Q4FV13-F1
#
_cell.length_a   1.000
_cell.length_b   1.000
_cell.length_c   1.000
_cell.angle_alpha   90.00
_cell.angle_beta   90.00
_cell.angle_gamma   90.00
#
_symmetry.space_group_name_H-M   'P 1'
#
loop_
_entity.id
_entity.type
_entity.pdbx_description
1 polymer ?
#
loop_
_entity_poly.entity_id
_entity_poly.type
_entity_poly.pdbx_seq_one_letter_code
_entity_poly.pdbx_strand_id
1 'polypeptide(L)'
;MTIANAYPVTQTIRTIGILGGGQLGMMLAQAAMPLGYQCVFLEDSADCPASLYGRVFTSEQLDAFIEAADVFTLEFENTPTATVEQLANLSKSGKKQGMFPPTIALDIAQDRLKEKQMFNTLDIATVPFMPVSSEAELQQACHELGLPVVLKTSRGGYDGKGQFVIKADSDIKAAWQELKDAVTGKGSLTQTPAPLIAEGFIHFSRELSIIAARGQNGQVRCYDLVENHHHQGILAKTQAPAIGTSHLFKQATDAITKVMNHLDYVGVMALELFVTKDARGNDTLLANEIAPRVHNSGHWSIEGAVTSQFENHIRAVVNLPLGDTDNVHPAIMINILGQYPDISAVLNIDGVHYHSYHKAERNDRKIAHITLMPNDVADLEPALAKLVAILPNKVGLDKKVTPINNPTTAEDSLTTAEVETNAENKKSSANNDNEQQIAELANPKVEKAKK
;
A
#
# COMPACT_ATOMS: atom_id res chain seq x y z
N MET A 1 -47.31 -11.91 -10.71
CA MET A 1 -46.34 -11.51 -9.67
C MET A 1 -44.97 -11.94 -10.15
N THR A 2 -44.10 -11.00 -10.49
CA THR A 2 -42.67 -11.29 -10.59
C THR A 2 -42.17 -11.62 -9.18
N ILE A 3 -41.61 -12.81 -8.99
CA ILE A 3 -40.89 -13.12 -7.75
C ILE A 3 -39.54 -12.42 -7.91
N ALA A 4 -39.33 -11.32 -7.19
CA ALA A 4 -37.99 -10.74 -7.06
C ALA A 4 -37.07 -11.85 -6.48
N ASN A 5 -35.85 -11.99 -7.01
CA ASN A 5 -34.89 -13.06 -6.67
C ASN A 5 -35.20 -14.45 -7.28
N ALA A 6 -35.69 -14.50 -8.53
CA ALA A 6 -35.71 -15.73 -9.30
C ALA A 6 -34.28 -16.10 -9.74
N TYR A 7 -33.54 -16.81 -8.89
CA TYR A 7 -32.24 -17.38 -9.24
C TYR A 7 -32.41 -18.53 -10.23
N PRO A 8 -31.48 -18.72 -11.20
CA PRO A 8 -31.42 -19.94 -11.98
C PRO A 8 -31.37 -21.14 -11.03
N VAL A 9 -32.07 -22.23 -11.37
CA VAL A 9 -32.09 -23.47 -10.56
C VAL A 9 -30.67 -24.05 -10.36
N THR A 10 -29.75 -23.70 -11.25
CA THR A 10 -28.34 -24.09 -11.23
C THR A 10 -27.46 -23.27 -10.27
N GLN A 11 -27.96 -22.15 -9.74
CA GLN A 11 -27.21 -21.30 -8.83
C GLN A 11 -27.36 -21.81 -7.38
N THR A 12 -26.32 -22.48 -6.89
CA THR A 12 -26.28 -23.09 -5.55
C THR A 12 -25.83 -22.12 -4.45
N ILE A 13 -25.13 -21.04 -4.82
CA ILE A 13 -24.72 -19.96 -3.91
C ILE A 13 -25.69 -18.79 -4.10
N ARG A 14 -26.34 -18.35 -3.01
CA ARG A 14 -27.24 -17.19 -3.00
C ARG A 14 -26.72 -16.09 -2.08
N THR A 15 -26.11 -16.48 -0.96
CA THR A 15 -25.61 -15.54 0.05
C THR A 15 -24.12 -15.76 0.32
N ILE A 16 -23.36 -14.66 0.29
CA ILE A 16 -21.94 -14.61 0.63
C ILE A 16 -21.81 -14.03 2.04
N GLY A 17 -21.15 -14.77 2.94
CA GLY A 17 -20.76 -14.27 4.25
C GLY A 17 -19.40 -13.60 4.19
N ILE A 18 -19.30 -12.35 4.64
CA ILE A 18 -18.05 -11.58 4.63
C ILE A 18 -17.63 -11.32 6.08
N LEU A 19 -16.42 -11.74 6.44
CA LEU A 19 -15.82 -11.45 7.74
C LEU A 19 -15.24 -10.03 7.73
N GLY A 20 -15.83 -9.14 8.55
CA GLY A 20 -15.55 -7.71 8.60
C GLY A 20 -16.58 -6.87 7.85
N GLY A 21 -16.92 -5.70 8.43
CA GLY A 21 -17.96 -4.80 7.92
C GLY A 21 -17.44 -3.44 7.46
N GLY A 22 -16.13 -3.28 7.27
CA GLY A 22 -15.48 -2.07 6.79
C GLY A 22 -15.80 -1.70 5.34
N GLN A 23 -15.01 -0.78 4.80
CA GLN A 23 -15.22 -0.26 3.44
C GLN A 23 -14.94 -1.30 2.35
N LEU A 24 -14.09 -2.29 2.64
CA LEU A 24 -13.73 -3.32 1.66
C LEU A 24 -14.88 -4.33 1.52
N GLY A 25 -15.48 -4.75 2.65
CA GLY A 25 -16.70 -5.56 2.69
C GLY A 25 -17.88 -4.84 2.06
N MET A 26 -18.01 -3.53 2.30
CA MET A 26 -18.99 -2.66 1.63
C MET A 26 -18.83 -2.71 0.09
N MET A 27 -17.62 -2.50 -0.43
CA MET A 27 -17.35 -2.51 -1.88
C MET A 27 -17.45 -3.91 -2.50
N LEU A 28 -17.12 -4.97 -1.75
CA LEU A 28 -17.38 -6.35 -2.16
C LEU A 28 -18.88 -6.60 -2.35
N ALA A 29 -19.72 -6.13 -1.42
CA ALA A 29 -21.16 -6.27 -1.55
C ALA A 29 -21.75 -5.45 -2.70
N GLN A 30 -21.24 -4.23 -2.92
CA GLN A 30 -21.56 -3.41 -4.10
C GLN A 30 -21.29 -4.17 -5.41
N ALA A 31 -20.17 -4.87 -5.52
CA ALA A 31 -19.83 -5.68 -6.69
C ALA A 31 -20.62 -7.00 -6.79
N ALA A 32 -21.09 -7.54 -5.66
CA ALA A 32 -21.87 -8.77 -5.61
C ALA A 32 -23.32 -8.59 -6.07
N MET A 33 -23.93 -7.42 -5.79
CA MET A 33 -25.34 -7.15 -6.08
C MET A 33 -25.70 -7.23 -7.58
N PRO A 34 -24.94 -6.62 -8.53
CA PRO A 34 -25.21 -6.75 -9.97
C PRO A 34 -25.13 -8.19 -10.48
N LEU A 35 -24.35 -9.04 -9.83
CA LEU A 35 -24.22 -10.47 -10.12
C LEU A 35 -25.34 -11.31 -9.48
N GLY A 36 -26.23 -10.68 -8.71
CA GLY A 36 -27.36 -11.32 -8.04
C GLY A 36 -27.02 -11.99 -6.72
N TYR A 37 -25.90 -11.70 -6.06
CA TYR A 37 -25.61 -12.30 -4.75
C TYR A 37 -26.02 -11.37 -3.60
N GLN A 38 -26.56 -11.97 -2.54
CA GLN A 38 -26.76 -11.28 -1.27
C GLN A 38 -25.50 -11.37 -0.42
N CYS A 39 -25.29 -10.39 0.45
CA CYS A 39 -24.19 -10.39 1.41
C CYS A 39 -24.71 -10.30 2.85
N VAL A 40 -24.03 -11.00 3.74
CA VAL A 40 -24.15 -10.84 5.20
C VAL A 40 -22.76 -10.66 5.79
N PHE A 41 -22.66 -9.98 6.93
CA PHE A 41 -21.38 -9.57 7.51
C PHE A 41 -21.24 -10.06 8.94
N LEU A 42 -20.02 -10.42 9.34
CA LEU A 42 -19.65 -10.63 10.74
C LEU A 42 -18.80 -9.45 11.21
N GLU A 43 -19.38 -8.58 12.04
CA GLU A 43 -18.76 -7.34 12.51
C GLU A 43 -19.41 -6.91 13.83
N ASP A 44 -18.58 -6.56 14.82
CA ASP A 44 -19.07 -6.15 16.15
C ASP A 44 -19.50 -4.68 16.18
N SER A 45 -19.00 -3.86 15.26
CA SER A 45 -19.46 -2.49 15.08
C SER A 45 -20.81 -2.43 14.36
N ALA A 46 -21.87 -2.09 15.09
CA ALA A 46 -23.22 -1.95 14.53
C ALA A 46 -23.32 -0.90 13.40
N ASP A 47 -22.52 0.18 13.49
CA ASP A 47 -22.50 1.28 12.51
C ASP A 47 -21.38 1.13 11.47
N CYS A 48 -21.02 -0.12 11.14
CA CYS A 48 -19.99 -0.39 10.14
C CYS A 48 -20.47 -0.01 8.71
N PRO A 49 -19.57 0.40 7.79
CA PRO A 49 -19.93 0.75 6.41
C PRO A 49 -20.79 -0.29 5.67
N ALA A 50 -20.50 -1.57 5.87
CA ALA A 50 -21.17 -2.67 5.19
C ALA A 50 -22.64 -2.86 5.61
N SER A 51 -23.07 -2.31 6.75
CA SER A 51 -24.46 -2.39 7.23
C SER A 51 -25.49 -1.81 6.25
N LEU A 52 -25.06 -0.94 5.34
CA LEU A 52 -25.90 -0.36 4.29
C LEU A 52 -26.24 -1.36 3.16
N TYR A 53 -25.54 -2.49 3.09
CA TYR A 53 -25.59 -3.42 1.95
C TYR A 53 -25.98 -4.85 2.34
N GLY A 54 -26.26 -5.11 3.61
CA GLY A 54 -26.66 -6.44 4.07
C GLY A 54 -26.77 -6.54 5.58
N ARG A 55 -27.25 -7.70 6.04
CA ARG A 55 -27.42 -7.95 7.47
C ARG A 55 -26.06 -8.14 8.15
N VAL A 56 -25.87 -7.47 9.29
CA VAL A 56 -24.68 -7.60 10.14
C VAL A 56 -25.01 -8.49 11.34
N PHE A 57 -24.08 -9.38 11.65
CA PHE A 57 -24.08 -10.25 12.82
C PHE A 57 -22.85 -9.92 13.65
N THR A 58 -23.00 -9.90 14.99
CA THR A 58 -21.84 -9.76 15.87
C THR A 58 -21.10 -11.09 16.04
N SER A 59 -19.89 -11.06 16.60
CA SER A 59 -19.11 -12.26 16.93
C SER A 59 -19.88 -13.24 17.83
N GLU A 60 -20.78 -12.74 18.68
CA GLU A 60 -21.66 -13.57 19.53
C GLU A 60 -22.77 -14.29 18.73
N GLN A 61 -23.02 -13.86 17.50
CA GLN A 61 -24.03 -14.41 16.60
C GLN A 61 -23.41 -15.24 15.46
N LEU A 62 -22.19 -15.76 15.67
CA LEU A 62 -21.44 -16.51 14.66
C LEU A 62 -22.25 -17.67 14.05
N ASP A 63 -22.98 -18.44 14.85
CA ASP A 63 -23.79 -19.55 14.34
C ASP A 63 -24.90 -19.06 13.40
N ALA A 64 -25.57 -17.96 13.72
CA ALA A 64 -26.60 -17.37 12.88
C ALA A 64 -26.02 -16.77 11.58
N PHE A 65 -24.81 -16.20 11.65
CA PHE A 65 -24.06 -15.76 10.46
C PHE A 65 -23.72 -16.96 9.56
N ILE A 66 -23.21 -18.04 10.14
CA ILE A 66 -22.90 -19.28 9.42
C ILE A 66 -24.14 -19.83 8.73
N GLU A 67 -25.27 -19.89 9.42
CA GLU A 67 -26.53 -20.37 8.85
C GLU A 67 -27.00 -19.52 7.66
N ALA A 68 -26.81 -18.20 7.72
CA ALA A 68 -27.31 -17.26 6.73
C ALA A 68 -26.54 -17.24 5.40
N ALA A 69 -25.31 -17.77 5.35
CA ALA A 69 -24.42 -17.71 4.18
C ALA A 69 -24.13 -19.10 3.58
N ASP A 70 -23.91 -19.15 2.26
CA ASP A 70 -23.55 -20.39 1.55
C ASP A 70 -22.04 -20.55 1.39
N VAL A 71 -21.32 -19.44 1.18
CA VAL A 71 -19.87 -19.35 1.00
C VAL A 71 -19.33 -18.17 1.80
N PHE A 72 -18.07 -18.22 2.22
CA PHE A 72 -17.45 -17.21 3.05
C PHE A 72 -16.22 -16.59 2.41
N THR A 73 -16.04 -15.30 2.64
CA THR A 73 -14.80 -14.56 2.40
C THR A 73 -14.52 -13.58 3.53
N LEU A 74 -13.43 -12.81 3.43
CA LEU A 74 -12.99 -11.84 4.43
C LEU A 74 -12.53 -10.54 3.78
N GLU A 75 -12.64 -9.45 4.54
CA GLU A 75 -12.11 -8.15 4.12
C GLU A 75 -10.83 -7.74 4.84
N PHE A 76 -10.42 -8.45 5.89
CA PHE A 76 -9.29 -8.08 6.74
C PHE A 76 -8.44 -9.29 7.14
N GLU A 77 -7.13 -9.14 7.06
CA GLU A 77 -6.14 -10.18 7.29
C GLU A 77 -6.02 -10.54 8.77
N ASN A 78 -6.33 -9.64 9.71
CA ASN A 78 -6.31 -9.93 11.14
C ASN A 78 -7.64 -10.50 11.67
N THR A 79 -8.50 -11.04 10.80
CA THR A 79 -9.65 -11.83 11.24
C THR A 79 -9.19 -13.00 12.14
N PRO A 80 -9.93 -13.31 13.23
CA PRO A 80 -9.54 -14.40 14.13
C PRO A 80 -9.38 -15.73 13.40
N THR A 81 -8.19 -16.32 13.49
CA THR A 81 -7.85 -17.58 12.80
C THR A 81 -8.79 -18.72 13.16
N ALA A 82 -9.21 -18.82 14.42
CA ALA A 82 -10.16 -19.84 14.88
C ALA A 82 -11.52 -19.79 14.14
N THR A 83 -12.03 -18.58 13.87
CA THR A 83 -13.27 -18.40 13.10
C THR A 83 -13.09 -18.89 11.67
N VAL A 84 -11.97 -18.52 11.03
CA VAL A 84 -11.67 -18.91 9.65
C VAL A 84 -11.46 -20.43 9.54
N GLU A 85 -10.81 -21.06 10.53
CA GLU A 85 -10.66 -22.51 10.62
C GLU A 85 -12.00 -23.24 10.78
N GLN A 86 -12.91 -22.72 11.61
CA GLN A 86 -14.26 -23.27 11.77
C GLN A 86 -15.01 -23.27 10.43
N LEU A 87 -14.99 -22.16 9.70
CA LEU A 87 -15.65 -22.03 8.39
C LEU A 87 -14.99 -22.94 7.33
N ALA A 88 -13.67 -23.04 7.35
CA ALA A 88 -12.93 -23.95 6.46
C ALA A 88 -13.28 -25.42 6.74
N ASN A 89 -13.45 -25.81 8.01
CA ASN A 89 -13.85 -27.17 8.39
C ASN A 89 -15.30 -27.49 7.96
N LEU A 90 -16.22 -26.51 8.08
CA LEU A 90 -17.58 -26.66 7.55
C LEU A 90 -17.57 -26.88 6.04
N SER A 91 -16.71 -26.16 5.32
CA SER A 91 -16.54 -26.31 3.87
C SER A 91 -15.98 -27.70 3.50
N LYS A 92 -14.95 -28.17 4.21
CA LYS A 92 -14.40 -29.54 4.02
C LYS A 92 -15.43 -30.64 4.27
N SER A 93 -16.38 -30.41 5.18
CA SER A 93 -17.47 -31.35 5.47
C SER A 93 -18.64 -31.30 4.48
N GLY A 94 -18.60 -30.39 3.49
CA GLY A 94 -19.66 -30.19 2.50
C GLY A 94 -20.90 -29.44 3.00
N LYS A 95 -20.87 -28.91 4.24
CA LYS A 95 -21.99 -28.14 4.81
C LYS A 95 -22.11 -26.73 4.21
N LYS A 96 -21.00 -26.20 3.69
CA LYS A 96 -20.86 -24.87 3.11
C LYS A 96 -19.99 -24.97 1.85
N GLN A 97 -20.13 -24.02 0.94
CA GLN A 97 -19.53 -24.07 -0.39
C GLN A 97 -18.05 -23.67 -0.39
N GLY A 98 -17.56 -22.98 0.64
CA GLY A 98 -16.16 -22.59 0.75
C GLY A 98 -15.90 -21.52 1.80
N MET A 99 -14.64 -21.42 2.23
CA MET A 99 -14.06 -20.30 2.95
C MET A 99 -12.81 -19.88 2.20
N PHE A 100 -12.81 -18.65 1.69
CA PHE A 100 -11.73 -18.13 0.86
C PHE A 100 -11.18 -16.81 1.39
N PRO A 101 -9.87 -16.53 1.24
CA PRO A 101 -8.85 -17.47 0.81
C PRO A 101 -8.62 -18.61 1.84
N PRO A 102 -7.81 -19.63 1.50
CA PRO A 102 -7.44 -20.69 2.44
C PRO A 102 -6.79 -20.14 3.72
N THR A 103 -7.00 -20.81 4.86
CA THR A 103 -6.50 -20.38 6.19
C THR A 103 -4.99 -20.11 6.22
N ILE A 104 -4.21 -20.87 5.44
CA ILE A 104 -2.75 -20.70 5.34
C ILE A 104 -2.35 -19.32 4.80
N ALA A 105 -3.16 -18.71 3.92
CA ALA A 105 -2.88 -17.38 3.40
C ALA A 105 -2.94 -16.31 4.50
N LEU A 106 -3.86 -16.47 5.46
CA LEU A 106 -3.95 -15.60 6.64
C LEU A 106 -2.79 -15.84 7.59
N ASP A 107 -2.45 -17.10 7.88
CA ASP A 107 -1.34 -17.42 8.79
C ASP A 107 -0.02 -16.79 8.31
N ILE A 108 0.21 -16.81 6.99
CA ILE A 108 1.39 -16.21 6.36
C ILE A 108 1.31 -14.69 6.38
N ALA A 109 0.21 -14.07 5.93
CA ALA A 109 0.10 -12.61 5.86
C ALA A 109 0.08 -11.92 7.23
N GLN A 110 -0.31 -12.63 8.30
CA GLN A 110 -0.27 -12.10 9.67
C GLN A 110 1.14 -12.10 10.29
N ASP A 111 2.13 -12.71 9.64
CA ASP A 111 3.49 -12.89 10.15
C ASP A 111 4.56 -12.54 9.11
N ARG A 112 5.19 -11.37 9.27
CA ARG A 112 6.22 -10.86 8.35
C ARG A 112 7.39 -11.84 8.17
N LEU A 113 7.74 -12.64 9.17
CA LEU A 113 8.81 -13.63 9.02
C LEU A 113 8.38 -14.78 8.13
N LYS A 114 7.19 -15.36 8.38
CA LYS A 114 6.65 -16.44 7.55
C LYS A 114 6.46 -15.98 6.10
N GLU A 115 5.96 -14.76 5.92
CA GLU A 115 5.78 -14.14 4.61
C GLU A 115 7.10 -14.01 3.85
N LYS A 116 8.13 -13.42 4.46
CA LYS A 116 9.43 -13.30 3.79
C LYS A 116 10.13 -14.64 3.56
N GLN A 117 9.98 -15.60 4.48
CA GLN A 117 10.46 -16.97 4.28
C GLN A 117 9.77 -17.66 3.10
N MET A 118 8.45 -17.47 2.94
CA MET A 118 7.71 -17.95 1.77
C MET A 118 8.24 -17.31 0.49
N PHE A 119 8.41 -15.99 0.45
CA PHE A 119 8.98 -15.31 -0.72
C PHE A 119 10.34 -15.91 -1.11
N ASN A 120 11.26 -16.06 -0.15
CA ASN A 120 12.58 -16.63 -0.42
C ASN A 120 12.50 -18.09 -0.90
N THR A 121 11.58 -18.89 -0.35
CA THR A 121 11.33 -20.28 -0.80
C THR A 121 10.82 -20.35 -2.24
N LEU A 122 10.14 -19.30 -2.71
CA LEU A 122 9.59 -19.19 -4.06
C LEU A 122 10.53 -18.46 -5.05
N ASP A 123 11.77 -18.18 -4.63
CA ASP A 123 12.74 -17.38 -5.37
C ASP A 123 12.20 -15.98 -5.74
N ILE A 124 11.49 -15.36 -4.79
CA ILE A 124 11.02 -13.98 -4.88
C ILE A 124 11.90 -13.14 -3.97
N ALA A 125 12.65 -12.20 -4.56
CA ALA A 125 13.59 -11.38 -3.82
C ALA A 125 12.87 -10.48 -2.82
N THR A 126 13.43 -10.35 -1.62
CA THR A 126 12.96 -9.47 -0.55
C THR A 126 14.13 -8.62 -0.03
N VAL A 127 13.84 -7.66 0.84
CA VAL A 127 14.90 -7.01 1.64
C VAL A 127 15.58 -8.05 2.53
N PRO A 128 16.92 -8.00 2.71
CA PRO A 128 17.60 -8.87 3.66
C PRO A 128 16.99 -8.73 5.06
N PHE A 129 16.75 -9.84 5.75
CA PHE A 129 16.11 -9.82 7.06
C PHE A 129 16.63 -10.92 7.98
N MET A 130 16.49 -10.70 9.29
CA MET A 130 16.83 -11.66 10.33
C MET A 130 15.76 -11.70 11.42
N PRO A 131 15.41 -12.88 11.95
CA PRO A 131 14.58 -12.99 13.15
C PRO A 131 15.35 -12.53 14.38
N VAL A 132 14.66 -11.88 15.32
CA VAL A 132 15.24 -11.32 16.54
C VAL A 132 14.36 -11.63 17.75
N SER A 133 14.87 -12.46 18.66
CA SER A 133 14.19 -12.88 19.91
C SER A 133 14.86 -12.35 21.17
N SER A 134 16.00 -11.65 21.04
CA SER A 134 16.76 -11.09 22.16
C SER A 134 17.52 -9.82 21.76
N GLU A 135 17.95 -9.01 22.74
CA GLU A 135 18.79 -7.83 22.49
C GLU A 135 20.12 -8.20 21.82
N ALA A 136 20.70 -9.35 22.20
CA ALA A 136 21.94 -9.84 21.60
C ALA A 136 21.74 -10.25 20.13
N GLU A 137 20.61 -10.88 19.79
CA GLU A 137 20.26 -11.16 18.40
C GLU A 137 20.02 -9.88 17.59
N LEU A 138 19.46 -8.83 18.21
CA LEU A 138 19.31 -7.52 17.54
C LEU A 138 20.67 -6.90 17.22
N GLN A 139 21.61 -6.96 18.15
CA GLN A 139 22.99 -6.49 17.92
C GLN A 139 23.64 -7.25 16.77
N GLN A 140 23.50 -8.58 16.75
CA GLN A 140 24.01 -9.41 15.66
C GLN A 140 23.36 -9.04 14.32
N ALA A 141 22.05 -8.82 14.29
CA ALA A 141 21.33 -8.43 13.08
C ALA A 141 21.79 -7.06 12.55
N CYS A 142 22.01 -6.07 13.43
CA CYS A 142 22.57 -4.77 13.04
C CYS A 142 23.98 -4.90 12.44
N HIS A 143 24.81 -5.81 12.98
CA HIS A 143 26.14 -6.07 12.44
C HIS A 143 26.10 -6.76 11.07
N GLU A 144 25.23 -7.77 10.88
CA GLU A 144 25.15 -8.54 9.63
C GLU A 144 24.43 -7.79 8.50
N LEU A 145 23.33 -7.10 8.80
CA LEU A 145 22.53 -6.37 7.80
C LEU A 145 23.14 -5.00 7.45
N GLY A 146 23.97 -4.46 8.35
CA GLY A 146 24.49 -3.10 8.26
C GLY A 146 23.43 -2.05 8.61
N LEU A 147 23.87 -0.92 9.16
CA LEU A 147 22.99 0.19 9.50
C LEU A 147 22.74 1.10 8.29
N PRO A 148 21.54 1.71 8.17
CA PRO A 148 20.41 1.57 9.10
C PRO A 148 19.65 0.24 8.98
N VAL A 149 18.98 -0.15 10.05
CA VAL A 149 18.08 -1.33 10.12
C VAL A 149 16.70 -0.88 10.57
N VAL A 150 15.66 -1.48 10.00
CA VAL A 150 14.28 -1.31 10.47
C VAL A 150 13.89 -2.55 11.28
N LEU A 151 13.77 -2.39 12.59
CA LEU A 151 13.24 -3.44 13.48
C LEU A 151 11.71 -3.35 13.48
N LYS A 152 11.02 -4.46 13.25
CA LYS A 152 9.55 -4.52 13.25
C LYS A 152 9.05 -5.67 14.10
N THR A 153 7.83 -5.55 14.64
CA THR A 153 7.10 -6.72 15.12
C THR A 153 6.73 -7.60 13.92
N SER A 154 6.93 -8.92 14.04
CA SER A 154 6.53 -9.85 12.98
C SER A 154 5.01 -9.93 12.84
N ARG A 155 4.29 -9.84 13.96
CA ARG A 155 2.83 -9.87 14.04
C ARG A 155 2.27 -8.59 14.65
N GLY A 156 1.03 -8.25 14.31
CA GLY A 156 0.25 -7.16 14.92
C GLY A 156 0.69 -5.73 14.61
N GLY A 157 1.70 -5.53 13.76
CA GLY A 157 2.09 -4.20 13.28
C GLY A 157 1.13 -3.69 12.20
N TYR A 158 0.74 -2.41 12.26
CA TYR A 158 -0.17 -1.76 11.30
C TYR A 158 0.11 -0.26 11.22
N ASP A 159 -0.14 0.36 10.06
CA ASP A 159 0.01 1.82 9.82
C ASP A 159 1.30 2.44 10.40
N GLY A 160 2.42 1.73 10.25
CA GLY A 160 3.72 2.17 10.76
C GLY A 160 3.92 2.08 12.28
N LYS A 161 3.02 1.44 13.02
CA LYS A 161 3.21 1.05 14.43
C LYS A 161 3.92 -0.29 14.54
N GLY A 162 4.69 -0.47 15.62
CA GLY A 162 5.46 -1.68 15.85
C GLY A 162 6.73 -1.74 15.01
N GLN A 163 7.33 -0.59 14.69
CA GLN A 163 8.58 -0.49 13.97
C GLN A 163 9.48 0.60 14.54
N PHE A 164 10.79 0.38 14.50
CA PHE A 164 11.82 1.30 14.96
C PHE A 164 12.98 1.33 13.95
N VAL A 165 13.42 2.52 13.54
CA VAL A 165 14.57 2.68 12.64
C VAL A 165 15.83 2.89 13.47
N ILE A 166 16.75 1.92 13.43
CA ILE A 166 18.04 1.93 14.10
C ILE A 166 19.05 2.54 13.12
N LYS A 167 19.62 3.69 13.46
CA LYS A 167 20.57 4.43 12.61
C LYS A 167 22.01 4.34 13.12
N ALA A 168 22.18 4.11 14.41
CA ALA A 168 23.46 3.92 15.08
C ALA A 168 23.35 2.80 16.12
N ASP A 169 24.49 2.20 16.52
CA ASP A 169 24.53 1.16 17.55
C ASP A 169 23.92 1.63 18.88
N SER A 170 24.00 2.93 19.18
CA SER A 170 23.37 3.54 20.37
C SER A 170 21.86 3.40 20.40
N ASP A 171 21.21 3.21 19.26
CA ASP A 171 19.76 3.11 19.14
C ASP A 171 19.24 1.71 19.50
N ILE A 172 20.10 0.68 19.41
CA ILE A 172 19.74 -0.74 19.55
C ILE A 172 18.99 -1.01 20.86
N LYS A 173 19.51 -0.47 21.97
CA LYS A 173 18.91 -0.67 23.29
C LYS A 173 17.51 -0.05 23.36
N ALA A 174 17.33 1.15 22.79
CA ALA A 174 16.03 1.81 22.75
C ALA A 174 15.03 1.03 21.89
N ALA A 175 15.46 0.62 20.69
CA ALA A 175 14.67 -0.22 19.78
C ALA A 175 14.20 -1.52 20.45
N TRP A 176 15.11 -2.21 21.15
CA TRP A 176 14.78 -3.44 21.86
C TRP A 176 13.75 -3.18 22.98
N GLN A 177 13.96 -2.17 23.83
CA GLN A 177 13.01 -1.89 24.91
C GLN A 177 11.62 -1.54 24.41
N GLU A 178 11.51 -0.87 23.25
CA GLU A 178 10.22 -0.49 22.66
C GLU A 178 9.44 -1.70 22.13
N LEU A 179 10.10 -2.69 21.53
CA LEU A 179 9.43 -3.78 20.81
C LEU A 179 9.53 -5.16 21.46
N LYS A 180 10.40 -5.39 22.46
CA LYS A 180 10.64 -6.70 23.10
C LYS A 180 9.38 -7.40 23.61
N ASP A 181 8.35 -6.65 24.00
CA ASP A 181 7.16 -7.24 24.60
C ASP A 181 6.35 -8.07 23.59
N ALA A 182 6.51 -7.80 22.27
CA ALA A 182 5.93 -8.62 21.21
C ALA A 182 6.51 -10.05 21.18
N VAL A 183 7.79 -10.22 21.58
CA VAL A 183 8.43 -11.55 21.67
C VAL A 183 7.73 -12.45 22.69
N THR A 184 7.13 -11.85 23.72
CA THR A 184 6.44 -12.59 24.79
C THR A 184 4.92 -12.49 24.71
N GLY A 185 4.36 -11.73 23.75
CA GLY A 185 2.93 -11.44 23.65
C GLY A 185 2.38 -10.59 24.80
N LYS A 186 3.23 -9.91 25.58
CA LYS A 186 2.83 -9.07 26.72
C LYS A 186 2.55 -7.61 26.34
N GLY A 187 2.86 -7.22 25.10
CA GLY A 187 2.69 -5.87 24.60
C GLY A 187 1.26 -5.56 24.17
N SER A 188 1.01 -4.31 23.81
CA SER A 188 -0.31 -3.84 23.31
C SER A 188 -0.54 -4.10 21.82
N LEU A 189 0.52 -4.44 21.07
CA LEU A 189 0.45 -4.62 19.61
C LEU A 189 -0.02 -6.02 19.20
N THR A 190 0.41 -7.05 19.93
CA THR A 190 0.04 -8.45 19.66
C THR A 190 0.03 -9.24 20.96
N GLN A 191 -0.99 -10.08 21.13
CA GLN A 191 -1.05 -11.06 22.21
C GLN A 191 -0.44 -12.41 21.81
N THR A 192 -0.16 -12.61 20.52
CA THR A 192 0.51 -13.80 20.01
C THR A 192 2.03 -13.59 20.09
N PRO A 193 2.76 -14.37 20.91
CA PRO A 193 4.21 -14.30 20.97
C PRO A 193 4.84 -14.67 19.63
N ALA A 194 5.75 -13.83 19.14
CA ALA A 194 6.51 -14.09 17.92
C ALA A 194 7.84 -13.30 17.92
N PRO A 195 8.91 -13.81 17.28
CA PRO A 195 10.15 -13.05 17.15
C PRO A 195 9.92 -11.70 16.46
N LEU A 196 10.75 -10.70 16.74
CA LEU A 196 10.83 -9.50 15.91
C LEU A 196 11.51 -9.84 14.57
N ILE A 197 11.40 -8.94 13.60
CA ILE A 197 12.11 -9.01 12.33
C ILE A 197 12.96 -7.74 12.16
N ALA A 198 14.27 -7.93 11.98
CA ALA A 198 15.18 -6.87 11.58
C ALA A 198 15.31 -6.91 10.06
N GLU A 199 15.01 -5.81 9.38
CA GLU A 199 15.12 -5.66 7.94
C GLU A 199 16.23 -4.67 7.59
N GLY A 200 17.11 -5.04 6.66
CA GLY A 200 18.11 -4.13 6.11
C GLY A 200 17.43 -2.95 5.41
N PHE A 201 17.94 -1.74 5.62
CA PHE A 201 17.38 -0.57 4.98
C PHE A 201 17.72 -0.54 3.48
N ILE A 202 16.70 -0.44 2.63
CA ILE A 202 16.88 -0.39 1.19
C ILE A 202 16.66 1.02 0.63
N HIS A 203 17.44 1.34 -0.40
CA HIS A 203 17.19 2.47 -1.25
C HIS A 203 16.34 2.00 -2.43
N PHE A 204 15.07 2.39 -2.45
CA PHE A 204 14.16 2.15 -3.56
C PHE A 204 13.82 3.47 -4.26
N SER A 205 13.56 3.41 -5.56
CA SER A 205 13.19 4.58 -6.35
C SER A 205 11.67 4.79 -6.44
N ARG A 206 10.90 3.71 -6.35
CA ARG A 206 9.44 3.70 -6.52
C ARG A 206 8.81 2.59 -5.68
N GLU A 207 7.59 2.80 -5.23
CA GLU A 207 6.74 1.77 -4.64
C GLU A 207 5.67 1.39 -5.67
N LEU A 208 5.61 0.12 -6.02
CA LEU A 208 4.62 -0.42 -6.94
C LEU A 208 3.74 -1.43 -6.21
N SER A 209 2.60 -1.77 -6.79
CA SER A 209 1.90 -3.00 -6.45
C SER A 209 1.35 -3.67 -7.68
N ILE A 210 1.24 -4.99 -7.64
CA ILE A 210 0.46 -5.75 -8.61
C ILE A 210 -0.73 -6.38 -7.90
N ILE A 211 -1.90 -6.31 -8.53
CA ILE A 211 -3.12 -7.00 -8.07
C ILE A 211 -3.35 -8.19 -8.98
N ALA A 212 -3.75 -9.33 -8.42
CA ALA A 212 -4.16 -10.49 -9.19
C ALA A 212 -5.37 -11.18 -8.57
N ALA A 213 -6.21 -11.77 -9.42
CA ALA A 213 -7.31 -12.64 -9.06
C ALA A 213 -6.99 -14.08 -9.46
N ARG A 214 -7.22 -15.04 -8.56
CA ARG A 214 -7.14 -16.48 -8.85
C ARG A 214 -8.50 -17.12 -8.61
N GLY A 215 -9.05 -17.77 -9.63
CA GLY A 215 -10.29 -18.53 -9.54
C GLY A 215 -10.07 -19.91 -8.92
N GLN A 216 -11.14 -20.59 -8.53
CA GLN A 216 -11.07 -21.96 -7.97
C GLN A 216 -10.54 -22.99 -8.98
N ASN A 217 -10.60 -22.68 -10.28
CA ASN A 217 -10.00 -23.49 -11.34
C ASN A 217 -8.49 -23.26 -11.52
N GLY A 218 -7.86 -22.43 -10.68
CA GLY A 218 -6.44 -22.09 -10.75
C GLY A 218 -6.08 -21.06 -11.82
N GLN A 219 -7.04 -20.55 -12.59
CA GLN A 219 -6.79 -19.46 -13.53
C GLN A 219 -6.41 -18.19 -12.77
N VAL A 220 -5.31 -17.56 -13.17
CA VAL A 220 -4.85 -16.27 -12.65
C VAL A 220 -5.07 -15.18 -13.71
N ARG A 221 -5.52 -14.01 -13.25
CA ARG A 221 -5.62 -12.77 -14.02
C ARG A 221 -4.93 -11.65 -13.25
N CYS A 222 -4.00 -10.96 -13.89
CA CYS A 222 -3.23 -9.88 -13.28
C CYS A 222 -3.67 -8.54 -13.87
N TYR A 223 -3.86 -7.56 -13.00
CA TYR A 223 -4.03 -6.17 -13.38
C TYR A 223 -2.67 -5.54 -13.74
N ASP A 224 -2.70 -4.36 -14.34
CA ASP A 224 -1.51 -3.55 -14.54
C ASP A 224 -0.72 -3.33 -13.24
N LEU A 225 0.60 -3.19 -13.37
CA LEU A 225 1.41 -2.60 -12.30
C LEU A 225 0.92 -1.19 -12.04
N VAL A 226 0.77 -0.83 -10.77
CA VAL A 226 0.40 0.52 -10.34
C VAL A 226 1.46 1.12 -9.45
N GLU A 227 1.60 2.44 -9.51
CA GLU A 227 2.56 3.18 -8.70
C GLU A 227 1.84 3.79 -7.50
N ASN A 228 2.41 3.56 -6.32
CA ASN A 228 1.85 3.98 -5.05
C ASN A 228 2.72 5.07 -4.44
N HIS A 229 2.08 6.13 -3.95
CA HIS A 229 2.75 7.17 -3.19
C HIS A 229 2.19 7.20 -1.78
N HIS A 230 3.06 6.95 -0.81
CA HIS A 230 2.73 7.01 0.61
C HIS A 230 3.12 8.36 1.21
N HIS A 231 2.29 8.87 2.12
CA HIS A 231 2.62 10.00 2.97
C HIS A 231 2.54 9.54 4.43
N GLN A 232 3.66 9.62 5.16
CA GLN A 232 3.75 9.18 6.55
C GLN A 232 3.25 7.74 6.78
N GLY A 233 3.55 6.83 5.83
CA GLY A 233 3.15 5.43 5.90
C GLY A 233 1.71 5.14 5.45
N ILE A 234 0.95 6.14 5.01
CA ILE A 234 -0.43 5.96 4.52
C ILE A 234 -0.47 6.18 3.00
N LEU A 235 -1.11 5.28 2.26
CA LEU A 235 -1.30 5.39 0.82
C LEU A 235 -2.11 6.65 0.48
N ALA A 236 -1.47 7.62 -0.17
CA ALA A 236 -2.09 8.88 -0.58
C ALA A 236 -2.65 8.82 -2.00
N LYS A 237 -1.84 8.31 -2.95
CA LYS A 237 -2.15 8.25 -4.38
C LYS A 237 -1.73 6.90 -4.97
N THR A 238 -2.58 6.33 -5.80
CA THR A 238 -2.22 5.23 -6.71
C THR A 238 -2.44 5.66 -8.15
N GLN A 239 -1.48 5.41 -9.03
CA GLN A 239 -1.56 5.67 -10.46
C GLN A 239 -1.54 4.37 -11.26
N ALA A 240 -2.51 4.19 -12.15
CA ALA A 240 -2.67 3.02 -12.99
C ALA A 240 -2.77 3.40 -14.48
N PRO A 241 -1.92 2.84 -15.36
CA PRO A 241 -0.76 2.00 -15.05
C PRO A 241 0.41 2.82 -14.49
N ALA A 242 1.37 2.14 -13.86
CA ALA A 242 2.65 2.69 -13.49
C ALA A 242 3.49 2.99 -14.74
N ILE A 243 3.62 4.27 -15.08
CA ILE A 243 4.31 4.70 -16.31
C ILE A 243 5.78 4.26 -16.29
N GLY A 244 6.26 3.74 -17.43
CA GLY A 244 7.66 3.34 -17.60
C GLY A 244 8.07 2.09 -16.81
N THR A 245 7.15 1.18 -16.49
CA THR A 245 7.43 -0.05 -15.73
C THR A 245 7.16 -1.35 -16.51
N SER A 246 6.90 -1.27 -17.82
CA SER A 246 6.51 -2.44 -18.62
C SER A 246 7.56 -3.57 -18.59
N HIS A 247 8.85 -3.23 -18.46
CA HIS A 247 9.94 -4.20 -18.30
C HIS A 247 9.87 -4.99 -16.99
N LEU A 248 9.20 -4.46 -15.96
CA LEU A 248 9.03 -5.10 -14.65
C LEU A 248 7.76 -5.96 -14.57
N PHE A 249 6.83 -5.81 -15.51
CA PHE A 249 5.52 -6.46 -15.48
C PHE A 249 5.63 -7.99 -15.42
N LYS A 250 6.54 -8.58 -16.20
CA LYS A 250 6.75 -10.03 -16.18
C LYS A 250 7.25 -10.51 -14.81
N GLN A 251 8.21 -9.80 -14.20
CA GLN A 251 8.74 -10.16 -12.89
C GLN A 251 7.65 -10.10 -11.81
N ALA A 252 6.82 -9.05 -11.83
CA ALA A 252 5.72 -8.89 -10.89
C ALA A 252 4.63 -9.97 -11.06
N THR A 253 4.21 -10.24 -12.30
CA THR A 253 3.19 -11.25 -12.62
C THR A 253 3.65 -12.67 -12.29
N ASP A 254 4.90 -13.02 -12.60
CA ASP A 254 5.49 -14.30 -12.22
C ASP A 254 5.52 -14.45 -10.68
N ALA A 255 5.93 -13.41 -9.95
CA ALA A 255 6.01 -13.43 -8.49
C ALA A 255 4.65 -13.64 -7.83
N ILE A 256 3.64 -12.80 -8.15
CA ILE A 256 2.31 -12.93 -7.56
C ILE A 256 1.63 -14.26 -7.94
N THR A 257 1.82 -14.72 -9.19
CA THR A 257 1.28 -16.01 -9.64
C THR A 257 1.89 -17.19 -8.88
N LYS A 258 3.21 -17.17 -8.63
CA LYS A 258 3.87 -18.18 -7.80
C LYS A 258 3.29 -18.22 -6.39
N VAL A 259 3.10 -17.07 -5.74
CA VAL A 259 2.51 -16.99 -4.40
C VAL A 259 1.09 -17.54 -4.40
N MET A 260 0.23 -17.05 -5.30
CA MET A 260 -1.17 -17.50 -5.37
C MET A 260 -1.28 -19.01 -5.64
N ASN A 261 -0.41 -19.58 -6.47
CA ASN A 261 -0.39 -21.02 -6.71
C ASN A 261 0.15 -21.82 -5.53
N HIS A 262 1.21 -21.34 -4.87
CA HIS A 262 1.79 -21.99 -3.69
C HIS A 262 0.77 -22.10 -2.54
N LEU A 263 -0.04 -21.05 -2.35
CA LEU A 263 -1.07 -20.99 -1.31
C LEU A 263 -2.40 -21.65 -1.70
N ASP A 264 -2.50 -22.19 -2.92
CA ASP A 264 -3.75 -22.61 -3.56
C ASP A 264 -4.86 -21.55 -3.40
N TYR A 265 -4.48 -20.30 -3.63
CA TYR A 265 -5.26 -19.12 -3.28
C TYR A 265 -6.51 -18.97 -4.13
N VAL A 266 -7.62 -18.50 -3.55
CA VAL A 266 -8.84 -18.15 -4.28
C VAL A 266 -9.27 -16.75 -3.84
N GLY A 267 -9.58 -15.91 -4.83
CA GLY A 267 -9.92 -14.50 -4.62
C GLY A 267 -8.85 -13.57 -5.17
N VAL A 268 -8.86 -12.33 -4.69
CA VAL A 268 -7.88 -11.30 -5.03
C VAL A 268 -6.77 -11.21 -3.99
N MET A 269 -5.55 -10.97 -4.45
CA MET A 269 -4.37 -10.66 -3.67
C MET A 269 -3.67 -9.42 -4.24
N ALA A 270 -3.08 -8.62 -3.35
CA ALA A 270 -2.07 -7.62 -3.74
C ALA A 270 -0.68 -8.09 -3.32
N LEU A 271 0.31 -7.78 -4.15
CA LEU A 271 1.73 -7.87 -3.82
C LEU A 271 2.33 -6.48 -3.93
N GLU A 272 2.79 -5.94 -2.80
CA GLU A 272 3.52 -4.68 -2.75
C GLU A 272 4.99 -4.88 -3.07
N LEU A 273 5.57 -3.94 -3.81
CA LEU A 273 6.85 -4.08 -4.47
C LEU A 273 7.68 -2.80 -4.34
N PHE A 274 8.97 -2.95 -4.10
CA PHE A 274 9.93 -1.86 -4.22
C PHE A 274 10.72 -2.00 -5.52
N VAL A 275 10.89 -0.89 -6.23
CA VAL A 275 11.82 -0.83 -7.38
C VAL A 275 13.20 -0.45 -6.87
N THR A 276 14.18 -1.32 -7.10
CA THR A 276 15.59 -1.10 -6.79
C THR A 276 16.47 -1.35 -8.02
N LYS A 277 17.79 -1.26 -7.86
CA LYS A 277 18.76 -1.51 -8.92
C LYS A 277 19.51 -2.83 -8.68
N ASP A 278 19.65 -3.63 -9.73
CA ASP A 278 20.56 -4.77 -9.72
C ASP A 278 22.04 -4.32 -9.75
N ALA A 279 22.98 -5.26 -9.64
CA ALA A 279 24.42 -4.98 -9.68
C ALA A 279 24.91 -4.35 -11.00
N ARG A 280 24.08 -4.35 -12.05
CA ARG A 280 24.35 -3.77 -13.37
C ARG A 280 23.62 -2.44 -13.58
N GLY A 281 22.86 -1.96 -12.59
CA GLY A 281 22.09 -0.71 -12.66
C GLY A 281 20.72 -0.82 -13.32
N ASN A 282 20.22 -2.03 -13.62
CA ASN A 282 18.87 -2.23 -14.17
C ASN A 282 17.84 -2.24 -13.05
N ASP A 283 16.62 -1.80 -13.34
CA ASP A 283 15.52 -1.92 -12.39
C ASP A 283 15.22 -3.39 -12.09
N THR A 284 14.97 -3.69 -10.81
CA THR A 284 14.47 -4.98 -10.35
C THR A 284 13.47 -4.76 -9.21
N LEU A 285 12.59 -5.74 -9.01
CA LEU A 285 11.60 -5.73 -7.95
C LEU A 285 12.05 -6.49 -6.70
N LEU A 286 11.78 -5.93 -5.53
CA LEU A 286 11.77 -6.64 -4.24
C LEU A 286 10.34 -6.70 -3.71
N ALA A 287 9.89 -7.86 -3.24
CA ALA A 287 8.62 -7.99 -2.54
C ALA A 287 8.70 -7.33 -1.16
N ASN A 288 7.71 -6.49 -0.86
CA ASN A 288 7.52 -5.89 0.46
C ASN A 288 6.68 -6.81 1.34
N GLU A 289 5.39 -6.95 0.97
CA GLU A 289 4.37 -7.75 1.66
C GLU A 289 3.23 -8.14 0.70
N ILE A 290 2.44 -9.15 1.06
CA ILE A 290 1.16 -9.47 0.42
C ILE A 290 -0.02 -8.98 1.25
N ALA A 291 -1.12 -8.65 0.58
CA ALA A 291 -2.43 -8.54 1.20
C ALA A 291 -3.35 -9.61 0.61
N PRO A 292 -3.75 -10.65 1.38
CA PRO A 292 -4.63 -11.73 0.91
C PRO A 292 -6.09 -11.27 0.92
N ARG A 293 -6.38 -10.19 0.19
CA ARG A 293 -7.69 -9.58 0.04
C ARG A 293 -7.67 -8.57 -1.12
N VAL A 294 -8.83 -8.00 -1.42
CA VAL A 294 -8.89 -6.73 -2.15
C VAL A 294 -8.07 -5.65 -1.42
N HIS A 295 -7.44 -4.77 -2.19
CA HIS A 295 -6.45 -3.83 -1.68
C HIS A 295 -6.73 -2.38 -2.06
N ASN A 296 -6.28 -1.46 -1.23
CA ASN A 296 -6.46 -0.03 -1.43
C ASN A 296 -5.85 0.44 -2.76
N SER A 297 -4.64 -0.03 -3.09
CA SER A 297 -4.00 0.26 -4.38
C SER A 297 -4.71 -0.34 -5.60
N GLY A 298 -5.75 -1.16 -5.41
CA GLY A 298 -6.59 -1.65 -6.50
C GLY A 298 -7.89 -0.85 -6.70
N HIS A 299 -8.19 0.17 -5.89
CA HIS A 299 -9.48 0.87 -5.94
C HIS A 299 -9.73 1.59 -7.27
N TRP A 300 -8.67 2.03 -7.96
CA TRP A 300 -8.76 2.58 -9.32
C TRP A 300 -9.50 1.64 -10.30
N SER A 301 -9.44 0.32 -10.07
CA SER A 301 -10.04 -0.69 -10.96
C SER A 301 -11.58 -0.66 -10.95
N ILE A 302 -12.23 0.06 -10.03
CA ILE A 302 -13.68 0.25 -10.07
C ILE A 302 -14.09 0.99 -11.35
N GLU A 303 -13.32 2.01 -11.74
CA GLU A 303 -13.55 2.77 -12.97
C GLU A 303 -12.59 2.39 -14.10
N GLY A 304 -11.30 2.19 -13.79
CA GLY A 304 -10.24 2.13 -14.80
C GLY A 304 -10.01 0.75 -15.43
N ALA A 305 -10.62 -0.32 -14.92
CA ALA A 305 -10.46 -1.68 -15.46
C ALA A 305 -11.78 -2.24 -15.99
N VAL A 306 -11.71 -3.20 -16.92
CA VAL A 306 -12.92 -3.87 -17.47
C VAL A 306 -13.71 -4.58 -16.36
N THR A 307 -13.01 -5.21 -15.41
CA THR A 307 -13.61 -5.83 -14.23
C THR A 307 -12.84 -5.42 -12.99
N SER A 308 -13.52 -4.77 -12.04
CA SER A 308 -12.89 -4.33 -10.80
C SER A 308 -12.33 -5.50 -9.97
N GLN A 309 -11.33 -5.22 -9.13
CA GLN A 309 -10.81 -6.22 -8.19
C GLN A 309 -11.93 -6.80 -7.29
N PHE A 310 -12.96 -6.01 -6.99
CA PHE A 310 -14.04 -6.42 -6.10
C PHE A 310 -14.96 -7.42 -6.82
N GLU A 311 -15.32 -7.14 -8.07
CA GLU A 311 -16.11 -8.08 -8.87
C GLU A 311 -15.32 -9.37 -9.12
N ASN A 312 -14.03 -9.28 -9.48
CA ASN A 312 -13.20 -10.46 -9.70
C ASN A 312 -13.00 -11.29 -8.42
N HIS A 313 -12.91 -10.64 -7.24
CA HIS A 313 -12.90 -11.33 -5.97
C HIS A 313 -14.21 -12.11 -5.74
N ILE A 314 -15.36 -11.46 -5.95
CA ILE A 314 -16.68 -12.13 -5.82
C ILE A 314 -16.79 -13.29 -6.79
N ARG A 315 -16.43 -13.10 -8.07
CA ARG A 315 -16.45 -14.15 -9.10
C ARG A 315 -15.58 -15.34 -8.71
N ALA A 316 -14.38 -15.11 -8.19
CA ALA A 316 -13.52 -16.18 -7.69
C ALA A 316 -14.15 -16.94 -6.51
N VAL A 317 -14.71 -16.23 -5.52
CA VAL A 317 -15.34 -16.81 -4.32
C VAL A 317 -16.55 -17.67 -4.69
N VAL A 318 -17.38 -17.21 -5.63
CA VAL A 318 -18.60 -17.91 -6.07
C VAL A 318 -18.40 -18.82 -7.28
N ASN A 319 -17.14 -19.08 -7.66
CA ASN A 319 -16.75 -19.96 -8.75
C ASN A 319 -17.30 -19.59 -10.15
N LEU A 320 -17.39 -18.29 -10.43
CA LEU A 320 -17.63 -17.79 -11.79
C LEU A 320 -16.31 -17.63 -12.53
N PRO A 321 -16.30 -17.66 -13.88
CA PRO A 321 -15.13 -17.30 -14.67
C PRO A 321 -14.65 -15.91 -14.28
N LEU A 322 -13.33 -15.69 -14.20
CA LEU A 322 -12.79 -14.35 -13.93
C LEU A 322 -13.11 -13.41 -15.10
N GLY A 323 -13.34 -12.15 -14.76
CA GLY A 323 -13.47 -11.05 -15.72
C GLY A 323 -12.12 -10.60 -16.25
N ASP A 324 -12.19 -9.80 -17.31
CA ASP A 324 -11.03 -9.19 -17.92
C ASP A 324 -10.41 -8.12 -16.99
N THR A 325 -9.09 -8.10 -16.90
CA THR A 325 -8.33 -7.18 -16.04
C THR A 325 -7.66 -6.06 -16.83
N ASP A 326 -7.91 -5.99 -18.13
CA ASP A 326 -7.40 -4.94 -19.01
C ASP A 326 -7.83 -3.56 -18.49
N ASN A 327 -6.87 -2.64 -18.57
CA ASN A 327 -7.05 -1.25 -18.22
C ASN A 327 -7.72 -0.51 -19.37
N VAL A 328 -8.91 0.03 -19.10
CA VAL A 328 -9.74 0.73 -20.09
C VAL A 328 -9.31 2.20 -20.20
N HIS A 329 -9.01 2.82 -19.06
CA HIS A 329 -8.61 4.22 -18.96
C HIS A 329 -7.56 4.41 -17.88
N PRO A 330 -6.45 5.12 -18.18
CA PRO A 330 -5.53 5.55 -17.14
C PRO A 330 -6.25 6.28 -16.02
N ALA A 331 -5.97 5.88 -14.78
CA ALA A 331 -6.68 6.37 -13.62
C ALA A 331 -5.72 6.72 -12.48
N ILE A 332 -6.11 7.72 -11.69
CA ILE A 332 -5.47 8.06 -10.42
C ILE A 332 -6.48 7.91 -9.31
N MET A 333 -6.19 7.04 -8.35
CA MET A 333 -6.95 6.95 -7.11
C MET A 333 -6.28 7.75 -6.01
N ILE A 334 -7.07 8.51 -5.24
CA ILE A 334 -6.62 9.34 -4.12
C ILE A 334 -7.44 8.99 -2.88
N ASN A 335 -6.76 8.73 -1.77
CA ASN A 335 -7.43 8.54 -0.49
C ASN A 335 -7.85 9.87 0.14
N ILE A 336 -9.04 9.86 0.75
CA ILE A 336 -9.56 10.97 1.53
C ILE A 336 -9.46 10.60 3.01
N LEU A 337 -8.66 11.38 3.75
CA LEU A 337 -8.35 11.14 5.15
C LEU A 337 -8.89 12.27 6.03
N GLY A 338 -9.51 11.89 7.15
CA GLY A 338 -9.85 12.84 8.21
C GLY A 338 -11.13 13.59 7.97
N GLN A 339 -11.20 14.36 6.88
CA GLN A 339 -12.27 15.32 6.61
C GLN A 339 -12.80 15.18 5.18
N TYR A 340 -14.13 15.22 5.02
CA TYR A 340 -14.78 15.18 3.72
C TYR A 340 -14.57 16.49 2.96
N PRO A 341 -14.28 16.43 1.64
CA PRO A 341 -14.24 17.61 0.80
C PRO A 341 -15.66 18.13 0.51
N ASP A 342 -15.75 19.33 -0.06
CA ASP A 342 -16.98 19.75 -0.74
C ASP A 342 -17.23 18.82 -1.94
N ILE A 343 -18.18 17.90 -1.79
CA ILE A 343 -18.51 16.89 -2.78
C ILE A 343 -18.97 17.53 -4.10
N SER A 344 -19.68 18.66 -4.04
CA SER A 344 -20.16 19.37 -5.23
C SER A 344 -18.99 19.95 -6.01
N ALA A 345 -18.04 20.58 -5.32
CA ALA A 345 -16.82 21.10 -5.95
C ALA A 345 -15.96 19.99 -6.56
N VAL A 346 -15.85 18.85 -5.87
CA VAL A 346 -15.14 17.64 -6.33
C VAL A 346 -15.77 17.09 -7.60
N LEU A 347 -17.09 16.86 -7.61
CA LEU A 347 -17.82 16.30 -8.76
C LEU A 347 -17.92 17.27 -9.94
N ASN A 348 -17.62 18.56 -9.76
CA ASN A 348 -17.56 19.54 -10.85
C ASN A 348 -16.26 19.45 -11.66
N ILE A 349 -15.33 18.56 -11.31
CA ILE A 349 -14.14 18.27 -12.11
C ILE A 349 -14.46 17.08 -13.01
N ASP A 350 -14.34 17.27 -14.33
CA ASP A 350 -14.60 16.21 -15.31
C ASP A 350 -13.71 14.97 -15.06
N GLY A 351 -14.32 13.78 -15.15
CA GLY A 351 -13.64 12.51 -14.92
C GLY A 351 -13.46 12.13 -13.45
N VAL A 352 -14.05 12.87 -12.49
CA VAL A 352 -14.03 12.49 -11.07
C VAL A 352 -15.14 11.49 -10.74
N HIS A 353 -14.76 10.45 -10.00
CA HIS A 353 -15.65 9.50 -9.35
C HIS A 353 -15.40 9.51 -7.84
N TYR A 354 -16.43 9.83 -7.06
CA TYR A 354 -16.32 9.94 -5.60
C TYR A 354 -16.93 8.70 -4.92
N HIS A 355 -16.17 8.09 -4.00
CA HIS A 355 -16.55 6.88 -3.28
C HIS A 355 -16.52 7.11 -1.78
N SER A 356 -17.69 7.39 -1.19
CA SER A 356 -17.83 7.51 0.27
C SER A 356 -17.80 6.15 0.95
N TYR A 357 -17.13 6.05 2.10
CA TYR A 357 -17.19 4.86 2.95
C TYR A 357 -18.20 5.00 4.08
N HIS A 358 -19.00 6.08 4.12
CA HIS A 358 -20.00 6.33 5.15
C HIS A 358 -19.42 6.34 6.58
N LYS A 359 -18.15 6.73 6.72
CA LYS A 359 -17.45 6.79 8.00
C LYS A 359 -17.52 8.19 8.58
N ALA A 360 -17.68 8.28 9.90
CA ALA A 360 -17.47 9.54 10.61
C ALA A 360 -16.02 10.04 10.47
N GLU A 361 -15.89 11.36 10.37
CA GLU A 361 -14.61 12.08 10.33
C GLU A 361 -13.78 11.82 11.59
N ARG A 362 -12.50 11.55 11.38
CA ARG A 362 -11.50 11.34 12.44
C ARG A 362 -10.11 11.41 11.84
N ASN A 363 -9.18 12.10 12.50
CA ASN A 363 -7.79 12.23 12.05
C ASN A 363 -7.22 10.88 11.55
N ASP A 364 -6.57 10.94 10.39
CA ASP A 364 -5.90 9.83 9.69
C ASP A 364 -6.81 8.63 9.33
N ARG A 365 -8.13 8.75 9.52
CA ARG A 365 -9.09 7.72 9.09
C ARG A 365 -9.37 7.86 7.59
N LYS A 366 -9.20 6.77 6.84
CA LYS A 366 -9.72 6.62 5.48
C LYS A 366 -11.25 6.65 5.51
N ILE A 367 -11.83 7.71 4.97
CA ILE A 367 -13.29 7.96 4.97
C ILE A 367 -13.91 7.95 3.57
N ALA A 368 -13.10 8.13 2.53
CA ALA A 368 -13.50 8.00 1.12
C ALA A 368 -12.27 7.77 0.24
N HIS A 369 -12.50 7.48 -1.04
CA HIS A 369 -11.51 7.71 -2.09
C HIS A 369 -12.14 8.45 -3.27
N ILE A 370 -11.29 9.01 -4.11
CA ILE A 370 -11.66 9.60 -5.40
C ILE A 370 -10.85 8.91 -6.49
N THR A 371 -11.51 8.50 -7.56
CA THR A 371 -10.85 8.08 -8.79
C THR A 371 -10.96 9.20 -9.82
N LEU A 372 -9.83 9.62 -10.38
CA LEU A 372 -9.73 10.47 -11.55
C LEU A 372 -9.54 9.58 -12.78
N MET A 373 -10.46 9.66 -13.72
CA MET A 373 -10.46 8.93 -14.98
C MET A 373 -11.03 9.84 -16.09
N PRO A 374 -10.29 10.86 -16.54
CA PRO A 374 -10.71 11.70 -17.65
C PRO A 374 -10.70 10.92 -18.97
N ASN A 375 -11.46 11.39 -19.95
CA ASN A 375 -11.51 10.77 -21.27
C ASN A 375 -10.18 10.86 -22.03
N ASP A 376 -9.44 11.96 -21.85
CA ASP A 376 -8.09 12.16 -22.40
C ASP A 376 -7.05 12.06 -21.28
N VAL A 377 -6.03 11.22 -21.47
CA VAL A 377 -4.92 11.07 -20.54
C VAL A 377 -4.15 12.39 -20.31
N ALA A 378 -4.17 13.30 -21.28
CA ALA A 378 -3.57 14.63 -21.15
C ALA A 378 -4.23 15.49 -20.05
N ASP A 379 -5.49 15.19 -19.70
CA ASP A 379 -6.25 15.91 -18.68
C ASP A 379 -6.06 15.35 -17.27
N LEU A 380 -5.37 14.22 -17.10
CA LEU A 380 -5.17 13.53 -15.82
C LEU A 380 -4.44 14.42 -14.80
N GLU A 381 -3.28 14.97 -15.18
CA GLU A 381 -2.48 15.85 -14.32
C GLU A 381 -3.17 17.20 -14.05
N PRO A 382 -3.75 17.89 -15.05
CA PRO A 382 -4.59 19.06 -14.80
C PRO A 382 -5.76 18.81 -13.84
N ALA A 383 -6.47 17.68 -13.98
CA ALA A 383 -7.57 17.32 -13.10
C ALA A 383 -7.07 17.01 -11.68
N LEU A 384 -5.95 16.29 -11.55
CA LEU A 384 -5.28 16.06 -10.27
C LEU A 384 -4.92 17.37 -9.57
N ALA A 385 -4.33 18.32 -10.29
CA ALA A 385 -3.96 19.62 -9.72
C ALA A 385 -5.18 20.40 -9.22
N LYS A 386 -6.29 20.41 -9.98
CA LYS A 386 -7.56 21.02 -9.55
C LYS A 386 -8.12 20.35 -8.31
N LEU A 387 -8.12 19.01 -8.27
CA LEU A 387 -8.63 18.24 -7.15
C LEU A 387 -7.81 18.49 -5.88
N VAL A 388 -6.48 18.37 -5.95
CA VAL A 388 -5.59 18.60 -4.80
C VAL A 388 -5.74 20.02 -4.24
N ALA A 389 -6.06 21.02 -5.08
CA ALA A 389 -6.28 22.39 -4.64
C ALA A 389 -7.52 22.55 -3.73
N ILE A 390 -8.55 21.71 -3.90
CA ILE A 390 -9.82 21.79 -3.17
C ILE A 390 -9.95 20.76 -2.04
N LEU A 391 -9.02 19.81 -1.91
CA LEU A 391 -9.04 18.83 -0.83
C LEU A 391 -8.72 19.49 0.52
N PRO A 392 -9.50 19.20 1.59
CA PRO A 392 -9.25 19.73 2.92
C PRO A 392 -7.95 19.16 3.51
N ASN A 393 -7.71 17.87 3.29
CA ASN A 393 -6.45 17.20 3.58
C ASN A 393 -5.82 16.73 2.26
N LYS A 394 -4.67 17.31 1.92
CA LYS A 394 -3.97 17.03 0.66
C LYS A 394 -3.06 15.81 0.73
N VAL A 395 -2.93 15.18 1.91
CA VAL A 395 -2.17 13.93 2.12
C VAL A 395 -0.77 13.94 1.51
N GLY A 396 -0.10 15.10 1.57
CA GLY A 396 1.25 15.31 1.03
C GLY A 396 1.34 15.55 -0.48
N LEU A 397 0.22 15.58 -1.21
CA LEU A 397 0.18 15.77 -2.67
C LEU A 397 0.45 17.22 -3.11
N ASP A 398 0.46 18.18 -2.19
CA ASP A 398 0.81 19.58 -2.42
C ASP A 398 2.31 19.88 -2.32
N LYS A 399 3.08 18.94 -1.77
CA LYS A 399 4.52 19.06 -1.66
C LYS A 399 5.14 18.58 -2.97
N LYS A 400 5.99 19.40 -3.60
CA LYS A 400 6.85 18.91 -4.69
C LYS A 400 7.66 17.74 -4.13
N VAL A 401 7.55 16.56 -4.75
CA VAL A 401 8.41 15.42 -4.44
C VAL A 401 9.84 15.89 -4.64
N THR A 402 10.53 16.13 -3.52
CA THR A 402 11.96 16.43 -3.57
C THR A 402 12.62 15.08 -3.75
N PRO A 403 13.41 14.85 -4.83
CA PRO A 403 14.25 13.67 -4.90
C PRO A 403 15.03 13.56 -3.60
N ILE A 404 15.16 12.36 -3.05
CA ILE A 404 16.07 12.12 -1.94
C ILE A 404 17.46 12.51 -2.44
N ASN A 405 17.90 13.72 -2.10
CA ASN A 405 19.21 14.21 -2.50
C ASN A 405 20.27 13.37 -1.80
N ASN A 406 21.12 12.74 -2.61
CA ASN A 406 22.34 12.09 -2.19
C ASN A 406 23.09 12.98 -1.20
N PRO A 407 23.56 12.47 -0.04
CA PRO A 407 24.68 13.11 0.61
C PRO A 407 25.89 12.93 -0.31
N THR A 408 26.16 13.94 -1.13
CA THR A 408 27.45 14.12 -1.79
C THR A 408 28.54 14.04 -0.71
N THR A 409 29.46 13.11 -0.94
CA THR A 409 30.80 12.97 -0.35
C THR A 409 31.29 14.22 0.39
N ALA A 410 31.29 14.14 1.73
CA ALA A 410 32.09 15.01 2.58
C ALA A 410 33.49 14.41 2.75
N GLU A 411 34.29 14.47 1.69
CA GLU A 411 35.75 14.43 1.78
C GLU A 411 36.26 15.78 1.28
N ASP A 412 36.49 16.70 2.20
CA ASP A 412 37.61 17.66 2.22
C ASP A 412 37.35 18.74 3.28
N SER A 413 37.67 18.42 4.53
CA SER A 413 38.02 19.43 5.55
C SER A 413 38.66 18.80 6.78
N LEU A 414 39.82 18.14 6.63
CA LEU A 414 40.69 17.76 7.75
C LEU A 414 42.17 17.77 7.35
N THR A 415 42.76 18.97 7.29
CA THR A 415 44.19 19.28 7.51
C THR A 415 44.21 20.72 7.97
N THR A 416 44.75 21.16 9.10
CA THR A 416 45.76 20.66 10.04
C THR A 416 45.63 21.53 11.30
N ALA A 417 45.77 20.93 12.47
CA ALA A 417 45.84 21.65 13.73
C ALA A 417 47.27 22.20 13.99
N GLU A 418 47.31 23.31 14.73
CA GLU A 418 48.41 23.78 15.61
C GLU A 418 49.72 24.32 15.00
N VAL A 419 49.91 25.65 15.09
CA VAL A 419 51.08 26.28 15.77
C VAL A 419 50.67 27.62 16.39
N GLU A 420 50.72 27.64 17.71
CA GLU A 420 51.07 28.70 18.68
C GLU A 420 51.27 30.18 18.25
N THR A 421 50.53 31.05 18.96
CA THR A 421 50.93 32.31 19.61
C THR A 421 52.07 33.16 19.03
N ASN A 422 51.80 34.42 18.64
CA ASN A 422 52.14 35.63 19.42
C ASN A 422 52.02 36.95 18.62
N ALA A 423 51.55 37.96 19.35
CA ALA A 423 51.95 39.37 19.33
C ALA A 423 51.73 40.25 18.07
N GLU A 424 50.74 41.14 18.22
CA GLU A 424 50.90 42.61 18.20
C GLU A 424 52.03 43.22 17.34
N ASN A 425 51.68 43.99 16.30
CA ASN A 425 51.79 45.48 16.32
C ASN A 425 51.70 46.12 14.91
N LYS A 426 50.92 47.21 14.88
CA LYS A 426 51.20 48.51 14.23
C LYS A 426 51.30 48.66 12.70
N LYS A 427 50.32 49.44 12.23
CA LYS A 427 50.44 50.76 11.56
C LYS A 427 50.86 50.85 10.07
N SER A 428 49.89 51.41 9.34
CA SER A 428 49.93 52.69 8.59
C SER A 428 50.44 52.75 7.14
N SER A 429 49.63 53.49 6.36
CA SER A 429 49.97 54.40 5.23
C SER A 429 50.54 53.76 3.97
N ALA A 430 50.44 54.31 2.77
CA ALA A 430 49.59 55.28 2.07
C ALA A 430 50.20 55.34 0.65
N ASN A 431 49.38 55.68 -0.35
CA ASN A 431 49.74 56.39 -1.58
C ASN A 431 50.53 55.74 -2.74
N ASN A 432 49.97 56.03 -3.94
CA ASN A 432 50.58 56.41 -5.23
C ASN A 432 51.27 55.30 -6.04
N ASP A 433 51.33 55.28 -7.37
CA ASP A 433 50.81 56.05 -8.52
C ASP A 433 51.24 55.25 -9.78
N ASN A 434 50.57 55.45 -10.92
CA ASN A 434 51.02 55.41 -12.33
C ASN A 434 49.94 54.81 -13.25
N GLU A 435 49.29 55.60 -14.13
CA GLU A 435 49.76 56.03 -15.48
C GLU A 435 49.94 54.83 -16.43
N GLN A 436 49.36 54.71 -17.63
CA GLN A 436 49.07 55.71 -18.68
C GLN A 436 48.04 55.20 -19.73
N GLN A 437 47.24 56.15 -20.23
CA GLN A 437 46.64 56.38 -21.57
C GLN A 437 46.69 55.30 -22.68
N ILE A 438 45.56 55.13 -23.42
CA ILE A 438 45.39 55.45 -24.86
C ILE A 438 43.92 55.84 -25.20
N ALA A 439 43.76 57.08 -25.72
CA ALA A 439 42.84 57.69 -26.73
C ALA A 439 41.51 56.98 -27.16
N GLU A 440 40.32 57.62 -26.99
CA GLU A 440 39.55 58.47 -27.96
C GLU A 440 38.86 57.67 -29.10
N LEU A 441 37.58 57.83 -29.51
CA LEU A 441 36.68 58.98 -29.63
C LEU A 441 35.21 58.53 -29.90
N ALA A 442 34.27 59.42 -29.56
CA ALA A 442 32.98 59.73 -30.21
C ALA A 442 31.71 58.86 -30.00
N ASN A 443 30.84 59.43 -29.14
CA ASN A 443 29.36 59.36 -29.03
C ASN A 443 28.68 60.02 -30.29
N PRO A 444 27.33 60.16 -30.48
CA PRO A 444 26.20 59.75 -29.62
C PRO A 444 24.88 59.33 -30.34
N LYS A 445 23.82 59.12 -29.51
CA LYS A 445 22.36 59.34 -29.78
C LYS A 445 21.64 58.31 -30.68
N VAL A 446 20.32 58.05 -30.61
CA VAL A 446 19.18 58.22 -29.67
C VAL A 446 17.97 57.56 -30.41
N GLU A 447 16.99 57.07 -29.64
CA GLU A 447 15.56 56.85 -29.98
C GLU A 447 15.04 55.65 -30.81
N LYS A 448 14.18 54.87 -30.12
CA LYS A 448 12.78 54.51 -30.42
C LYS A 448 12.38 54.21 -31.88
N ALA A 449 11.80 53.02 -32.11
CA ALA A 449 10.35 52.80 -32.14
C ALA A 449 9.94 51.52 -32.92
N LYS A 450 8.95 50.81 -32.36
CA LYS A 450 7.86 50.05 -33.01
C LYS A 450 8.21 48.93 -34.02
N LYS A 451 7.86 47.70 -33.63
CA LYS A 451 6.59 47.09 -34.05
C LYS A 451 6.14 46.04 -33.05
#